data_AF-A0A0X3VTC9-F1
#
_entry.id   AF-A0A0X3VTC9-F1
#
_cell.length_a   1.000
_cell.length_b   1.000
_cell.length_c   1.000
_cell.angle_alpha   90.00
_cell.angle_beta   90.00
_cell.angle_gamma   90.00
#
_symmetry.space_group_name_H-M   'P 1'
#
loop_
_entity.id
_entity.type
_entity.pdbx_description
1 polymer ?
#
loop_
_entity_poly.entity_id
_entity_poly.type
_entity_poly.pdbx_seq_one_letter_code
_entity_poly.pdbx_strand_id
1 'polypeptide(L)'
;MRLSPDLDLALTLRKTADRILTLEQTTSAGTTYAYIYVHGADLLLVEEVTGGGMHTFTLVVSVSEAAEMACRLVDPNGAANVDGLTMDLDPRALEMEAVGQPLKNVIENALVVGQLILVARVPGPLLMTYATAEELWMVHVDAPRAPTGVTARSVGRQALADRIAEMLEFSA
;
A
#
# COMPACT_ATOMS: atom_id res chain seq x y z
N MET A 1 -4.29 32.70 14.49
CA MET A 1 -3.09 32.06 13.91
C MET A 1 -3.35 31.89 12.42
N ARG A 2 -2.52 32.47 11.53
CA ARG A 2 -2.60 32.22 10.07
C ARG A 2 -1.60 31.13 9.72
N LEU A 3 -2.04 30.10 9.00
CA LEU A 3 -1.16 29.06 8.47
C LEU A 3 -0.38 29.62 7.28
N SER A 4 0.74 28.99 6.93
CA SER A 4 1.40 29.28 5.65
C SER A 4 0.47 28.87 4.49
N PRO A 5 0.54 29.54 3.33
CA PRO A 5 -0.26 29.17 2.16
C PRO A 5 -0.12 27.70 1.76
N ASP A 6 1.11 27.17 1.81
CA ASP A 6 1.39 25.78 1.44
C ASP A 6 0.71 24.78 2.39
N LEU A 7 0.72 25.07 3.70
CA LEU A 7 0.04 24.23 4.68
C LEU A 7 -1.49 24.34 4.55
N ASP A 8 -2.01 25.54 4.26
CA ASP A 8 -3.44 25.75 4.04
C ASP A 8 -3.93 24.98 2.80
N LEU A 9 -3.15 24.99 1.71
CA LEU A 9 -3.42 24.19 0.52
C LEU A 9 -3.40 22.69 0.83
N ALA A 10 -2.37 22.19 1.50
CA ALA A 10 -2.26 20.78 1.86
C ALA A 10 -3.46 20.32 2.74
N LEU A 11 -3.84 21.11 3.73
CA LEU A 11 -5.00 20.81 4.57
C LEU A 11 -6.34 20.91 3.82
N THR A 12 -6.42 21.76 2.80
CA THR A 12 -7.59 21.85 1.92
C THR A 12 -7.69 20.58 1.08
N LEU A 13 -6.62 20.21 0.37
CA LEU A 13 -6.55 19.00 -0.45
C LEU A 13 -6.87 17.74 0.37
N ARG A 14 -6.30 17.61 1.57
CA ARG A 14 -6.62 16.52 2.51
C ARG A 14 -8.12 16.34 2.77
N LYS A 15 -8.88 17.45 2.82
CA LYS A 15 -10.33 17.42 3.12
C LYS A 15 -11.21 17.19 1.90
N THR A 16 -10.71 17.48 0.71
CA THR A 16 -11.51 17.48 -0.53
C THR A 16 -11.12 16.35 -1.48
N ALA A 17 -10.39 15.35 -0.99
CA ALA A 17 -9.99 14.20 -1.78
C ALA A 17 -11.21 13.35 -2.17
N ASP A 18 -11.23 12.86 -3.40
CA ASP A 18 -12.29 11.98 -3.88
C ASP A 18 -12.11 10.56 -3.31
N ARG A 19 -10.85 10.15 -3.17
CA ARG A 19 -10.42 8.83 -2.68
C ARG A 19 -9.11 8.97 -1.90
N ILE A 20 -8.84 8.01 -1.02
CA ILE A 20 -7.60 7.97 -0.25
C ILE A 20 -7.04 6.56 -0.30
N LEU A 21 -5.82 6.40 -0.77
CA LEU A 21 -5.06 5.17 -0.53
C LEU A 21 -4.34 5.32 0.80
N THR A 22 -4.73 4.52 1.79
CA THR A 22 -4.07 4.47 3.09
C THR A 22 -3.03 3.36 3.07
N LEU A 23 -1.83 3.65 3.55
CA LEU A 23 -0.73 2.72 3.70
C LEU A 23 -0.29 2.70 5.16
N GLU A 24 -0.22 1.52 5.74
CA GLU A 24 0.40 1.27 7.04
C GLU A 24 1.63 0.39 6.83
N GLN A 25 2.79 0.83 7.34
CA GLN A 25 4.02 0.07 7.38
C GLN A 25 4.33 -0.26 8.83
N THR A 26 4.48 -1.54 9.14
CA THR A 26 4.90 -2.01 10.45
C THR A 26 6.27 -2.69 10.37
N THR A 27 7.18 -2.27 11.25
CA THR A 27 8.52 -2.83 11.42
C THR A 27 8.80 -3.04 12.91
N SER A 28 9.96 -3.63 13.24
CA SER A 28 10.42 -3.69 14.64
C SER A 28 10.71 -2.32 15.27
N ALA A 29 10.92 -1.27 14.46
CA ALA A 29 11.15 0.09 14.93
C ALA A 29 9.85 0.88 15.19
N GLY A 30 8.70 0.32 14.81
CA GLY A 30 7.39 0.93 14.97
C GLY A 30 6.60 1.01 13.66
N THR A 31 5.54 1.80 13.69
CA THR A 31 4.59 1.96 12.59
C THR A 31 4.72 3.34 11.94
N THR A 32 4.73 3.37 10.61
CA THR A 32 4.66 4.58 9.79
C THR A 32 3.40 4.50 8.93
N TYR A 33 2.71 5.63 8.77
CA TYR A 33 1.53 5.71 7.91
C TYR A 33 1.83 6.59 6.70
N ALA A 34 1.22 6.28 5.57
CA ALA A 34 1.10 7.22 4.47
C ALA A 34 -0.34 7.28 3.96
N TYR A 35 -0.74 8.46 3.51
CA TYR A 35 -2.06 8.71 2.95
C TYR A 35 -1.86 9.40 1.60
N ILE A 36 -2.36 8.79 0.53
CA ILE A 36 -2.34 9.38 -0.80
C ILE A 36 -3.76 9.82 -1.12
N TYR A 37 -3.97 11.12 -1.03
CA TYR A 37 -5.24 11.80 -1.32
C TYR A 37 -5.34 12.04 -2.82
N VAL A 38 -6.33 11.44 -3.48
CA VAL A 38 -6.52 11.48 -4.93
C VAL A 38 -7.59 12.50 -5.28
N HIS A 39 -7.24 13.48 -6.14
CA HIS A 39 -8.18 14.45 -6.73
C HIS A 39 -8.36 14.28 -8.24
N GLY A 40 -7.51 13.46 -8.86
CA GLY A 40 -7.41 13.27 -10.30
C GLY A 40 -6.16 12.44 -10.64
N ALA A 41 -5.92 12.23 -11.93
CA ALA A 41 -4.73 11.49 -12.39
C ALA A 41 -3.43 12.32 -12.24
N ASP A 42 -3.56 13.63 -12.15
CA ASP A 42 -2.49 14.63 -12.21
C ASP A 42 -2.39 15.51 -10.95
N LEU A 43 -3.21 15.22 -9.93
CA LEU A 43 -3.20 15.94 -8.67
C LEU A 43 -3.40 14.98 -7.50
N LEU A 44 -2.32 14.69 -6.78
CA LEU A 44 -2.35 13.90 -5.56
C LEU A 44 -1.55 14.58 -4.46
N LEU A 45 -2.02 14.43 -3.23
CA LEU A 45 -1.29 14.84 -2.03
C LEU A 45 -0.85 13.58 -1.28
N VAL A 46 0.44 13.45 -1.01
CA VAL A 46 1.01 12.40 -0.18
C VAL A 46 1.29 12.97 1.21
N GLU A 47 0.71 12.36 2.24
CA GLU A 47 0.99 12.65 3.64
C GLU A 47 1.70 11.45 4.25
N GLU A 48 2.94 11.62 4.70
CA GLU A 48 3.67 10.62 5.48
C GLU A 48 3.63 11.01 6.96
N VAL A 49 3.28 10.05 7.82
CA VAL A 49 3.19 10.21 9.27
C VAL A 49 4.12 9.22 9.94
N THR A 50 5.20 9.74 10.54
CA THR A 50 6.17 8.90 11.25
C THR A 50 5.58 8.36 12.56
N GLY A 51 6.20 7.32 13.14
CA GLY A 51 5.81 6.80 14.46
C GLY A 51 5.88 7.83 15.60
N GLY A 52 6.60 8.94 15.40
CA GLY A 52 6.63 10.08 16.33
C GLY A 52 5.52 11.12 16.13
N GLY A 53 4.62 10.91 15.17
CA GLY A 53 3.53 11.83 14.83
C GLY A 53 3.95 13.03 13.98
N MET A 54 5.10 12.98 13.30
CA MET A 54 5.51 14.04 12.37
C MET A 54 4.81 13.85 11.04
N HIS A 55 4.16 14.89 10.53
CA HIS A 55 3.47 14.90 9.24
C HIS A 55 4.31 15.61 8.19
N THR A 56 4.58 14.93 7.07
CA THR A 56 5.22 15.51 5.88
C THR A 56 4.23 15.46 4.73
N PHE A 57 4.02 16.60 4.06
CA PHE A 57 3.12 16.71 2.91
C PHE A 57 3.93 16.93 1.64
N THR A 58 3.67 16.12 0.61
CA THR A 58 4.28 16.23 -0.71
C THR A 58 3.18 16.28 -1.76
N LEU A 59 3.20 17.30 -2.61
CA LEU A 59 2.32 17.36 -3.77
C LEU A 59 2.98 16.61 -4.94
N VAL A 60 2.25 15.69 -5.57
CA VAL A 60 2.73 14.91 -6.71
C VAL A 60 1.78 15.06 -7.89
N VAL A 61 2.36 15.04 -9.10
CA VAL A 61 1.63 15.37 -10.34
C VAL A 61 1.36 14.15 -11.22
N SER A 62 1.64 12.95 -10.71
CA SER A 62 1.32 11.70 -11.40
C SER A 62 1.09 10.55 -10.44
N VAL A 63 0.25 9.60 -10.85
CA VAL A 63 0.02 8.33 -10.15
C VAL A 63 1.32 7.53 -10.00
N SER A 64 2.16 7.48 -11.04
CA SER A 64 3.41 6.73 -11.01
C SER A 64 4.37 7.25 -9.94
N GLU A 65 4.50 8.57 -9.79
CA GLU A 65 5.32 9.17 -8.74
C GLU A 65 4.79 8.82 -7.35
N ALA A 66 3.47 8.92 -7.13
CA ALA A 66 2.83 8.54 -5.88
C ALA A 66 3.01 7.04 -5.55
N ALA A 67 2.88 6.17 -6.56
CA ALA A 67 3.11 4.74 -6.43
C ALA A 67 4.56 4.44 -6.04
N GLU A 68 5.53 5.10 -6.66
CA GLU A 68 6.95 4.97 -6.30
C GLU A 68 7.24 5.43 -4.85
N MET A 69 6.56 6.47 -4.37
CA MET A 69 6.62 6.88 -2.97
C MET A 69 6.11 5.78 -2.03
N ALA A 70 4.91 5.25 -2.31
CA ALA A 70 4.34 4.15 -1.55
C ALA A 70 5.23 2.90 -1.58
N CYS A 71 5.80 2.56 -2.73
CA CYS A 71 6.73 1.45 -2.89
C CYS A 71 7.96 1.57 -1.98
N ARG A 72 8.47 2.79 -1.70
CA ARG A 72 9.59 2.98 -0.76
C ARG A 72 9.21 2.70 0.69
N LEU A 73 7.93 2.84 1.03
CA LEU A 73 7.43 2.49 2.35
C LEU A 73 7.17 0.99 2.49
N VAL A 74 6.62 0.33 1.47
CA VAL A 74 6.38 -1.12 1.58
C VAL A 74 7.65 -1.95 1.39
N ASP A 75 8.64 -1.40 0.68
CA ASP A 75 9.92 -2.05 0.39
C ASP A 75 11.12 -1.11 0.65
N PRO A 76 11.38 -0.73 1.92
CA PRO A 76 12.47 0.19 2.23
C PRO A 76 13.86 -0.41 1.98
N ASN A 77 13.97 -1.75 1.93
CA ASN A 77 15.23 -2.46 1.75
C ASN A 77 15.48 -2.90 0.30
N GLY A 78 14.53 -2.70 -0.62
CA GLY A 78 14.66 -3.10 -2.01
C GLY A 78 14.64 -4.61 -2.23
N ALA A 79 13.85 -5.35 -1.46
CA ALA A 79 13.68 -6.79 -1.55
C ALA A 79 12.76 -7.22 -2.71
N ALA A 80 11.99 -6.31 -3.31
CA ALA A 80 11.13 -6.60 -4.47
C ALA A 80 11.96 -6.84 -5.74
N ASN A 81 12.40 -8.08 -5.93
CA ASN A 81 13.32 -8.47 -7.00
C ASN A 81 12.63 -9.10 -8.22
N VAL A 82 11.93 -10.23 -8.01
CA VAL A 82 11.38 -11.05 -9.11
C VAL A 82 9.93 -11.46 -8.87
N ASP A 83 9.16 -11.40 -9.95
CA ASP A 83 7.79 -11.89 -10.01
C ASP A 83 7.75 -13.41 -9.93
N GLY A 84 7.01 -13.90 -8.95
CA GLY A 84 6.74 -15.32 -8.76
C GLY A 84 5.43 -15.76 -9.39
N LEU A 85 5.15 -17.05 -9.29
CA LEU A 85 3.86 -17.62 -9.68
C LEU A 85 2.75 -17.13 -8.74
N THR A 86 1.61 -16.77 -9.32
CA THR A 86 0.41 -16.42 -8.56
C THR A 86 -0.20 -17.65 -7.90
N MET A 87 -0.41 -17.56 -6.60
CA MET A 87 -1.09 -18.55 -5.79
C MET A 87 -2.49 -18.04 -5.45
N ASP A 88 -3.53 -18.79 -5.81
CA ASP A 88 -4.87 -18.54 -5.29
C ASP A 88 -4.93 -18.99 -3.82
N LEU A 89 -5.44 -18.12 -2.96
CA LEU A 89 -5.67 -18.43 -1.55
C LEU A 89 -7.16 -18.66 -1.34
N ASP A 90 -7.51 -19.80 -0.75
CA ASP A 90 -8.85 -20.00 -0.19
C ASP A 90 -8.95 -19.18 1.11
N PRO A 91 -9.88 -18.21 1.21
CA PRO A 91 -10.07 -17.45 2.44
C PRO A 91 -10.28 -18.34 3.68
N ARG A 92 -10.85 -19.55 3.52
CA ARG A 92 -11.03 -20.52 4.61
C ARG A 92 -9.72 -21.18 5.02
N ALA A 93 -8.73 -21.27 4.14
CA ALA A 93 -7.41 -21.81 4.46
C ALA A 93 -6.57 -20.82 5.29
N LEU A 94 -6.83 -19.51 5.17
CA LEU A 94 -6.23 -18.49 6.04
C LEU A 94 -6.64 -18.69 7.51
N GLU A 95 -7.90 -19.04 7.76
CA GLU A 95 -8.42 -19.32 9.12
C GLU A 95 -7.79 -20.57 9.75
N MET A 96 -7.25 -21.48 8.95
CA MET A 96 -6.64 -22.74 9.39
C MET A 96 -5.11 -22.72 9.38
N GLU A 97 -4.49 -21.55 9.20
CA GLU A 97 -3.02 -21.40 9.03
C GLU A 97 -2.43 -22.27 7.89
N ALA A 98 -3.27 -22.66 6.93
CA ALA A 98 -2.93 -23.55 5.83
C ALA A 98 -2.53 -22.78 4.56
N VAL A 99 -1.85 -21.64 4.73
CA VAL A 99 -1.21 -20.95 3.60
C VAL A 99 0.01 -21.75 3.18
N GLY A 100 0.17 -21.98 1.86
CA GLY A 100 1.27 -22.79 1.34
C GLY A 100 2.65 -22.37 1.88
N GLN A 101 3.57 -23.32 2.00
CA GLN A 101 4.87 -23.15 2.68
C GLN A 101 5.66 -21.88 2.28
N PRO A 102 5.71 -21.46 1.00
CA PRO A 102 6.45 -20.25 0.61
C PRO A 102 5.92 -18.98 1.30
N LEU A 103 4.60 -18.77 1.26
CA LEU A 103 3.97 -17.60 1.88
C LEU A 103 4.09 -17.65 3.40
N LYS A 104 3.92 -18.83 4.01
CA LYS A 104 4.11 -19.00 5.46
C LYS A 104 5.50 -18.55 5.91
N ASN A 105 6.54 -18.99 5.21
CA ASN A 105 7.93 -18.65 5.54
C ASN A 105 8.17 -17.14 5.48
N VAL A 106 7.60 -16.46 4.49
CA VAL A 106 7.75 -15.01 4.32
C VAL A 106 7.00 -14.24 5.41
N ILE A 107 5.80 -14.66 5.78
CA ILE A 107 5.03 -14.06 6.87
C ILE A 107 5.79 -14.19 8.20
N GLU A 108 6.35 -15.36 8.50
CA GLU A 108 7.08 -15.62 9.74
C GLU A 108 8.42 -14.86 9.84
N ASN A 109 9.01 -14.49 8.70
CA ASN A 109 10.32 -13.82 8.64
C ASN A 109 10.26 -12.38 8.11
N ALA A 110 9.06 -11.79 8.04
CA ALA A 110 8.89 -10.43 7.53
C ALA A 110 9.60 -9.40 8.43
N LEU A 111 10.44 -8.58 7.82
CA LEU A 111 11.07 -7.41 8.46
C LEU A 111 10.18 -6.17 8.34
N VAL A 112 9.39 -6.11 7.26
CA VAL A 112 8.45 -5.04 6.97
C VAL A 112 7.13 -5.66 6.54
N VAL A 113 6.04 -5.27 7.21
CA VAL A 113 4.68 -5.62 6.82
C VAL A 113 3.97 -4.36 6.37
N GLY A 114 3.44 -4.38 5.15
CA GLY A 114 2.66 -3.28 4.58
C GLY A 114 1.19 -3.66 4.46
N GLN A 115 0.31 -2.68 4.67
CA GLN A 115 -1.12 -2.80 4.40
C GLN A 115 -1.58 -1.58 3.62
N LEU A 116 -2.16 -1.79 2.44
CA LEU A 116 -2.72 -0.75 1.61
C LEU A 116 -4.21 -0.98 1.42
N ILE A 117 -4.99 0.07 1.67
CA ILE A 117 -6.44 0.06 1.58
C ILE A 117 -6.90 1.28 0.81
N LEU A 118 -7.69 1.06 -0.24
CA LEU A 118 -8.37 2.15 -0.91
C LEU A 118 -9.67 2.50 -0.18
N VAL A 119 -9.70 3.70 0.39
CA VAL A 119 -10.91 4.32 0.96
C VAL A 119 -11.57 5.15 -0.13
N ALA A 120 -12.67 4.62 -0.67
CA ALA A 120 -13.48 5.24 -1.70
C ALA A 120 -14.96 4.93 -1.49
N ARG A 121 -15.84 5.57 -2.26
CA ARG A 121 -17.30 5.33 -2.20
C ARG A 121 -17.65 3.86 -2.41
N VAL A 122 -17.00 3.21 -3.37
CA VAL A 122 -17.06 1.77 -3.56
C VAL A 122 -15.75 1.21 -3.01
N PRO A 123 -15.79 0.24 -2.08
CA PRO A 123 -14.58 -0.37 -1.55
C PRO A 123 -13.75 -0.96 -2.68
N GLY A 124 -12.48 -0.54 -2.74
CA GLY A 124 -11.53 -1.05 -3.72
C GLY A 124 -10.76 -2.27 -3.21
N PRO A 125 -9.74 -2.69 -3.97
CA PRO A 125 -8.87 -3.76 -3.57
C PRO A 125 -8.09 -3.45 -2.28
N LEU A 126 -7.65 -4.51 -1.61
CA LEU A 126 -6.70 -4.47 -0.50
C LEU A 126 -5.40 -5.13 -0.94
N LEU A 127 -4.28 -4.63 -0.42
CA LEU A 127 -2.97 -5.20 -0.67
C LEU A 127 -2.22 -5.32 0.65
N MET A 128 -1.80 -6.52 1.02
CA MET A 128 -0.82 -6.74 2.08
C MET A 128 0.53 -7.00 1.46
N THR A 129 1.61 -6.53 2.06
CA THR A 129 2.97 -6.85 1.65
C THR A 129 3.77 -7.40 2.81
N TYR A 130 4.66 -8.35 2.51
CA TYR A 130 5.59 -8.95 3.46
C TYR A 130 6.97 -8.92 2.83
N ALA A 131 7.86 -8.10 3.36
CA ALA A 131 9.24 -7.99 2.87
C ALA A 131 10.20 -8.66 3.86
N THR A 132 11.01 -9.58 3.36
CA THR A 132 12.16 -10.15 4.07
C THR A 132 13.43 -9.40 3.68
N ALA A 133 14.60 -9.96 4.01
CA ALA A 133 15.87 -9.46 3.48
C ALA A 133 16.09 -9.78 1.99
N GLU A 134 15.36 -10.74 1.43
CA GLU A 134 15.65 -11.33 0.11
C GLU A 134 14.53 -11.15 -0.90
N GLU A 135 13.28 -11.10 -0.44
CA GLU A 135 12.12 -11.06 -1.31
C GLU A 135 10.97 -10.24 -0.70
N LEU A 136 10.11 -9.74 -1.57
CA LEU A 136 8.84 -9.13 -1.19
C LEU A 136 7.69 -9.93 -1.78
N TRP A 137 6.74 -10.28 -0.91
CA TRP A 137 5.47 -10.88 -1.30
C TRP A 137 4.35 -9.89 -1.17
N MET A 138 3.39 -9.99 -2.07
CA MET A 138 2.11 -9.31 -1.96
C MET A 138 0.98 -10.31 -1.82
N VAL A 139 -0.02 -9.99 -1.01
CA VAL A 139 -1.32 -10.65 -0.95
C VAL A 139 -2.37 -9.64 -1.39
N HIS A 140 -3.00 -9.88 -2.52
CA HIS A 140 -4.04 -9.04 -3.09
C HIS A 140 -5.41 -9.60 -2.76
N VAL A 141 -6.36 -8.72 -2.45
CA VAL A 141 -7.78 -9.06 -2.25
C VAL A 141 -8.60 -8.14 -3.14
N ASP A 142 -9.33 -8.70 -4.10
CA ASP A 142 -10.11 -7.92 -5.08
C ASP A 142 -11.14 -6.99 -4.42
N ALA A 143 -11.84 -7.48 -3.39
CA ALA A 143 -12.81 -6.71 -2.63
C ALA A 143 -12.93 -7.22 -1.17
N PRO A 144 -13.26 -6.35 -0.20
CA PRO A 144 -13.46 -6.77 1.18
C PRO A 144 -14.53 -7.87 1.29
N ARG A 145 -14.21 -8.95 2.00
CA ARG A 145 -15.11 -10.10 2.25
C ARG A 145 -15.54 -10.87 0.98
N ALA A 146 -14.83 -10.73 -0.13
CA ALA A 146 -15.09 -11.56 -1.30
C ALA A 146 -14.80 -13.04 -0.96
N PRO A 147 -15.66 -14.00 -1.37
CA PRO A 147 -15.46 -15.43 -1.11
C PRO A 147 -14.31 -16.03 -1.92
N THR A 148 -13.82 -15.31 -2.93
CA THR A 148 -12.73 -15.64 -3.86
C THR A 148 -11.98 -14.36 -4.22
N GLY A 149 -10.87 -14.45 -4.95
CA GLY A 149 -10.11 -13.25 -5.37
C GLY A 149 -9.06 -12.82 -4.36
N VAL A 150 -8.60 -13.75 -3.51
CA VAL A 150 -7.39 -13.57 -2.71
C VAL A 150 -6.25 -14.28 -3.43
N THR A 151 -5.22 -13.52 -3.80
CA THR A 151 -4.04 -14.07 -4.48
C THR A 151 -2.76 -13.65 -3.78
N ALA A 152 -1.73 -14.48 -3.85
CA ALA A 152 -0.41 -14.19 -3.29
C ALA A 152 0.70 -14.50 -4.28
N ARG A 153 1.73 -13.67 -4.32
CA ARG A 153 2.96 -13.95 -5.09
C ARG A 153 4.13 -13.11 -4.61
N SER A 154 5.36 -13.58 -4.85
CA SER A 154 6.53 -12.70 -4.84
C SER A 154 6.43 -11.69 -5.99
N VAL A 155 6.93 -10.49 -5.79
CA VAL A 155 6.89 -9.43 -6.80
C VAL A 155 8.22 -8.71 -6.95
N GLY A 156 8.50 -8.33 -8.20
CA GLY A 156 9.54 -7.36 -8.53
C GLY A 156 9.05 -5.93 -8.35
N ARG A 157 10.01 -5.00 -8.29
CA ARG A 157 9.76 -3.56 -8.09
C ARG A 157 8.71 -2.98 -9.03
N GLN A 158 8.82 -3.26 -10.33
CA GLN A 158 7.90 -2.71 -11.33
C GLN A 158 6.47 -3.21 -11.10
N ALA A 159 6.28 -4.51 -10.88
CA ALA A 159 4.96 -5.06 -10.67
C ALA A 159 4.30 -4.58 -9.38
N LEU A 160 5.09 -4.30 -8.34
CA LEU A 160 4.61 -3.65 -7.12
C LEU A 160 4.13 -2.22 -7.39
N ALA A 161 4.92 -1.43 -8.14
CA ALA A 161 4.56 -0.07 -8.52
C ALA A 161 3.31 -0.04 -9.39
N ASP A 162 3.21 -0.92 -10.39
CA ASP A 162 2.05 -1.06 -11.26
C ASP A 162 0.79 -1.41 -10.45
N ARG A 163 0.89 -2.35 -9.50
CA ARG A 163 -0.24 -2.73 -8.64
C ARG A 163 -0.69 -1.57 -7.76
N ILE A 164 0.23 -0.76 -7.21
CA ILE A 164 -0.15 0.41 -6.40
C ILE A 164 -0.77 1.51 -7.29
N ALA A 165 -0.25 1.71 -8.50
CA ALA A 165 -0.82 2.62 -9.47
C ALA A 165 -2.26 2.23 -9.85
N GLU A 166 -2.50 0.93 -10.10
CA GLU A 166 -3.85 0.38 -10.34
C GLU A 166 -4.82 0.70 -9.18
N MET A 167 -4.36 0.61 -7.92
CA MET A 167 -5.18 0.98 -6.76
C MET A 167 -5.52 2.48 -6.73
N LEU A 168 -4.60 3.35 -7.13
CA LEU A 168 -4.80 4.80 -7.16
C LEU A 168 -5.74 5.23 -8.30
N GLU A 169 -5.68 4.53 -9.42
CA GLU A 169 -6.53 4.76 -10.60
C GLU A 169 -7.92 4.13 -10.49
N PHE A 170 -8.13 3.24 -9.52
CA PHE A 170 -9.39 2.56 -9.31
C PHE A 170 -10.55 3.56 -9.22
N SER A 171 -11.48 3.43 -10.16
CA SER A 171 -12.74 4.15 -10.20
C SER A 171 -13.86 3.13 -10.43
N ALA A 172 -14.92 3.25 -9.63
CA ALA A 172 -16.10 2.39 -9.68
C ALA A 172 -17.34 3.20 -10.03
#